data_AF-A0A7X9F233-F1
#
_entry.id   AF-A0A7X9F233-F1
#
_cell.length_a   1.000
_cell.length_b   1.000
_cell.length_c   1.000
_cell.angle_alpha   90.00
_cell.angle_beta   90.00
_cell.angle_gamma   90.00
#
_symmetry.space_group_name_H-M   'P 1'
#
loop_
_entity.id
_entity.type
_entity.pdbx_description
1 polymer ?
#
loop_
_entity_poly.entity_id
_entity_poly.type
_entity_poly.pdbx_seq_one_letter_code
_entity_poly.pdbx_strand_id
1 'polypeptide(L)'
;MKTIKFLMAIFILSIFFVRGANAQPQITETIIPFDGIAFCGQEAVSGTLTIQLKLFSWGNLQEKHHWSLVGESGAHYEGDEVINLHFHFTGGVVQNMNYTDHVFIKKDNIPLGIIRSNYHATWNKGTNEYVVVVDNWVVDCFDK
;
A
#
# COMPACT_ATOMS: atom_id res chain seq x y z
N MET A 1 -5.19 6.60 -16.53
CA MET A 1 -4.94 5.96 -15.22
C MET A 1 -5.48 4.52 -15.16
N LYS A 2 -4.97 3.58 -15.98
CA LYS A 2 -5.43 2.17 -15.99
C LYS A 2 -4.32 1.14 -15.75
N THR A 3 -3.07 1.57 -15.71
CA THR A 3 -1.88 0.70 -15.70
C THR A 3 -1.46 0.24 -14.29
N ILE A 4 -1.74 1.01 -13.24
CA ILE A 4 -1.30 0.69 -11.87
C ILE A 4 -2.04 -0.53 -11.30
N LYS A 5 -3.34 -0.69 -11.60
CA LYS A 5 -4.15 -1.79 -11.07
C LYS A 5 -3.72 -3.18 -11.60
N PHE A 6 -3.13 -3.24 -12.79
CA PHE A 6 -2.75 -4.50 -13.42
C PHE A 6 -1.41 -5.06 -12.89
N LEU A 7 -0.49 -4.17 -12.47
CA LEU A 7 0.80 -4.56 -11.89
C LEU A 7 0.66 -5.16 -10.49
N MET A 8 -0.23 -4.60 -9.65
CA MET A 8 -0.48 -5.09 -8.29
C MET A 8 -1.05 -6.52 -8.27
N ALA A 9 -2.00 -6.82 -9.16
CA ALA A 9 -2.64 -8.14 -9.22
C ALA A 9 -1.67 -9.25 -9.69
N ILE A 10 -0.76 -8.94 -10.63
CA ILE A 10 0.25 -9.88 -11.11
C ILE A 10 1.31 -10.16 -10.04
N PHE A 11 1.69 -9.14 -9.26
CA PHE A 11 2.68 -9.28 -8.19
C PHE A 11 2.16 -10.13 -7.03
N ILE A 12 0.88 -9.99 -6.67
CA ILE A 12 0.24 -10.85 -5.65
C ILE A 12 0.23 -12.31 -6.13
N LEU A 13 0.05 -12.57 -7.43
CA LEU A 13 -0.01 -13.91 -8.00
C LEU A 13 1.35 -14.65 -8.03
N SER A 14 2.47 -13.95 -8.18
CA SER A 14 3.80 -14.58 -8.22
C SER A 14 4.32 -15.03 -6.84
N ILE A 15 3.80 -14.47 -5.75
CA ILE A 15 4.12 -14.86 -4.37
C ILE A 15 3.59 -16.27 -4.03
N PHE A 16 2.60 -16.78 -4.78
CA PHE A 16 1.96 -18.08 -4.49
C PHE A 16 2.76 -19.32 -4.90
N PHE A 17 3.88 -19.20 -5.62
CA PHE A 17 4.60 -20.36 -6.18
C PHE A 17 5.75 -20.91 -5.32
N VAL A 18 6.12 -20.27 -4.20
CA VAL A 18 7.25 -20.74 -3.38
C VAL A 18 6.75 -21.56 -2.18
N ARG A 19 6.56 -22.87 -2.38
CA ARG A 19 6.32 -23.84 -1.29
C ARG A 19 7.64 -24.23 -0.62
N GLY A 20 7.68 -24.16 0.69
CA GLY A 20 8.70 -24.82 1.53
C GLY A 20 8.48 -24.52 3.00
N ALA A 21 7.99 -25.51 3.75
CA ALA A 21 7.79 -25.44 5.20
C ALA A 21 9.11 -25.08 5.93
N ASN A 22 9.02 -24.18 6.92
CA ASN A 22 10.08 -23.58 7.76
C ASN A 22 10.68 -22.23 7.30
N ALA A 23 10.04 -21.49 6.39
CA ALA A 23 10.54 -20.18 5.99
C ALA A 23 10.31 -19.12 7.09
N GLN A 24 11.41 -18.53 7.60
CA GLN A 24 11.35 -17.18 8.17
C GLN A 24 10.59 -16.27 7.19
N PRO A 25 9.83 -15.27 7.68
CA PRO A 25 9.10 -14.36 6.80
C PRO A 25 10.05 -13.79 5.75
N GLN A 26 9.83 -14.17 4.47
CA GLN A 26 10.60 -13.63 3.38
C GLN A 26 10.19 -12.17 3.21
N ILE A 27 11.16 -11.27 3.34
CA ILE A 27 10.97 -9.86 3.03
C ILE A 27 11.42 -9.68 1.58
N THR A 28 10.46 -9.34 0.72
CA THR A 28 10.78 -8.93 -0.66
C THR A 28 10.77 -7.41 -0.69
N GLU A 29 11.88 -6.82 -1.14
CA GLU A 29 12.00 -5.38 -1.34
C GLU A 29 11.97 -5.05 -2.83
N THR A 30 11.25 -4.00 -3.20
CA THR A 30 11.18 -3.50 -4.57
C THR A 30 11.20 -1.99 -4.54
N ILE A 31 12.08 -1.38 -5.33
CA ILE A 31 12.18 0.07 -5.47
C ILE A 31 11.67 0.43 -6.86
N ILE A 32 10.69 1.33 -6.93
CA ILE A 32 10.11 1.81 -8.18
C ILE A 32 10.15 3.33 -8.26
N PRO A 33 10.34 3.90 -9.47
CA PRO A 33 10.16 5.33 -9.66
C PRO A 33 8.69 5.70 -9.40
N PHE A 34 8.47 6.87 -8.81
CA PHE A 34 7.14 7.39 -8.48
C PHE A 34 7.03 8.86 -8.88
N ASP A 35 5.93 9.18 -9.57
CA ASP A 35 5.50 10.55 -9.86
C ASP A 35 4.05 10.71 -9.38
N GLY A 36 3.75 11.83 -8.73
CA GLY A 36 2.43 12.07 -8.15
C GLY A 36 2.23 13.47 -7.59
N ILE A 37 1.27 13.61 -6.69
CA ILE A 37 1.01 14.84 -5.93
C ILE A 37 1.28 14.56 -4.45
N ALA A 38 2.04 15.43 -3.78
CA ALA A 38 2.28 15.32 -2.35
C ALA A 38 0.96 15.46 -1.58
N PHE A 39 0.59 14.41 -0.85
CA PHE A 39 -0.47 14.52 0.15
C PHE A 39 -0.11 15.61 1.16
N CYS A 40 -1.08 16.46 1.50
CA CYS A 40 -0.92 17.66 2.34
C CYS A 40 0.03 18.76 1.83
N GLY A 41 0.84 18.54 0.78
CA GLY A 41 1.70 19.55 0.16
C GLY A 41 1.10 20.22 -1.09
N GLN A 42 0.15 19.55 -1.75
CA GLN A 42 -0.54 20.02 -2.96
C GLN A 42 0.35 20.39 -4.15
N GLU A 43 1.63 19.99 -4.15
CA GLU A 43 2.54 20.16 -5.29
C GLU A 43 2.83 18.82 -5.98
N ALA A 44 3.24 18.89 -7.25
CA ALA A 44 3.73 17.72 -7.95
C ALA A 44 5.08 17.29 -7.38
N VAL A 45 5.27 15.98 -7.28
CA VAL A 45 6.45 15.34 -6.70
C VAL A 45 6.93 14.19 -7.55
N SER A 46 8.24 13.95 -7.52
CA SER A 46 8.89 12.81 -8.18
C SER A 46 9.96 12.20 -7.28
N GLY A 47 10.22 10.90 -7.40
CA GLY A 47 11.24 10.23 -6.62
C GLY A 47 11.09 8.72 -6.63
N THR A 48 11.30 8.09 -5.48
CA THR A 48 11.25 6.63 -5.35
C THR A 48 10.26 6.19 -4.30
N LEU A 49 9.57 5.09 -4.59
CA LEU A 49 8.76 4.32 -3.66
C LEU A 49 9.44 2.97 -3.44
N THR A 50 9.77 2.67 -2.20
CA THR A 50 10.28 1.38 -1.75
C THR A 50 9.15 0.60 -1.11
N ILE A 51 8.85 -0.58 -1.64
CA ILE A 51 7.82 -1.49 -1.15
C ILE A 51 8.51 -2.71 -0.53
N GLN A 52 8.21 -2.98 0.73
CA GLN A 52 8.63 -4.18 1.44
C GLN A 52 7.42 -5.04 1.75
N LEU A 53 7.45 -6.29 1.29
CA LEU A 53 6.40 -7.27 1.50
C LEU A 53 6.86 -8.32 2.48
N LYS A 54 6.09 -8.53 3.55
CA LYS A 54 6.35 -9.55 4.57
C LYS A 54 5.15 -10.47 4.71
N LEU A 55 5.34 -11.75 4.35
CA LEU A 55 4.34 -12.80 4.54
C LEU A 55 4.55 -13.48 5.90
N PHE A 56 3.57 -13.39 6.80
CA PHE A 56 3.65 -14.00 8.13
C PHE A 56 3.06 -15.40 8.16
N SER A 57 1.90 -15.57 7.54
CA SER A 57 1.23 -16.85 7.39
C SER A 57 0.34 -16.82 6.15
N TRP A 58 -0.22 -17.96 5.76
CA TRP A 58 -1.29 -17.96 4.79
C TRP A 58 -2.43 -17.05 5.27
N GLY A 59 -2.77 -16.04 4.48
CA GLY A 59 -3.81 -15.05 4.82
C GLY A 59 -3.35 -13.86 5.68
N ASN A 60 -2.09 -13.76 6.11
CA ASN A 60 -1.58 -12.60 6.85
C ASN A 60 -0.31 -12.05 6.21
N LEU A 61 -0.40 -10.82 5.75
CA LEU A 61 0.65 -10.13 5.00
C LEU A 61 0.77 -8.70 5.54
N GLN A 62 1.99 -8.16 5.57
CA GLN A 62 2.24 -6.75 5.79
C GLN A 62 3.01 -6.18 4.61
N GLU A 63 2.54 -5.06 4.11
CA GLU A 63 3.30 -4.18 3.23
C GLU A 63 3.83 -3.02 4.05
N LYS A 64 5.06 -2.61 3.77
CA LYS A 64 5.59 -1.33 4.21
C LYS A 64 6.01 -0.56 2.98
N HIS A 65 5.52 0.65 2.84
CA HIS A 65 5.98 1.54 1.78
C HIS A 65 6.79 2.65 2.42
N HIS A 66 7.86 3.05 1.75
CA HIS A 66 8.63 4.23 2.10
C HIS A 66 8.83 5.03 0.82
N TRP A 67 8.44 6.30 0.82
CA TRP A 67 8.73 7.19 -0.30
C TRP A 67 9.69 8.30 0.12
N SER A 68 10.56 8.65 -0.82
CA SER A 68 11.45 9.80 -0.76
C SER A 68 11.32 10.54 -2.08
N LEU A 69 10.71 11.72 -2.02
CA LEU A 69 10.25 12.48 -3.17
C LEU A 69 10.75 13.93 -3.09
N VAL A 70 10.85 14.59 -4.24
CA VAL A 70 11.20 16.00 -4.37
C VAL A 70 10.07 16.72 -5.09
N GLY A 71 9.58 17.81 -4.50
CA GLY A 71 8.56 18.67 -5.08
C GLY A 71 9.11 19.63 -6.13
N GLU A 72 8.23 20.18 -6.97
CA GLU A 72 8.58 21.22 -7.93
C GLU A 72 9.18 22.47 -7.25
N SER A 73 8.84 22.73 -5.98
CA SER A 73 9.45 23.78 -5.17
C SER A 73 10.88 23.47 -4.69
N GLY A 74 11.36 22.25 -4.91
CA GLY A 74 12.62 21.74 -4.38
C GLY A 74 12.53 21.17 -2.95
N ALA A 75 11.35 21.21 -2.32
CA ALA A 75 11.16 20.64 -1.00
C ALA A 75 11.23 19.10 -1.02
N HIS A 76 11.78 18.53 0.05
CA HIS A 76 11.89 17.08 0.22
C HIS A 76 10.69 16.53 0.98
N TYR A 77 10.04 15.53 0.38
CA TYR A 77 8.91 14.82 0.97
C TYR A 77 9.31 13.40 1.30
N GLU A 78 9.05 12.99 2.53
CA GLU A 78 9.27 11.62 2.95
C GLU A 78 8.02 11.08 3.63
N GLY A 79 7.83 9.77 3.54
CA GLY A 79 6.82 9.14 4.34
C GLY A 79 6.94 7.63 4.40
N ASP A 80 6.39 7.12 5.49
CA ASP A 80 6.33 5.71 5.79
C ASP A 80 4.87 5.31 5.89
N GLU A 81 4.53 4.22 5.23
CA GLU A 81 3.23 3.58 5.25
C GLU A 81 3.39 2.12 5.70
N VAL A 82 2.49 1.67 6.56
CA VAL A 82 2.40 0.26 6.95
C VAL A 82 0.98 -0.22 6.72
N ILE A 83 0.85 -1.20 5.83
CA ILE A 83 -0.43 -1.81 5.46
C ILE A 83 -0.44 -3.23 6.00
N ASN A 84 -1.38 -3.53 6.91
CA ASN A 84 -1.61 -4.90 7.35
C ASN A 84 -2.78 -5.49 6.58
N LEU A 85 -2.53 -6.55 5.80
CA LEU A 85 -3.52 -7.22 4.99
C LEU A 85 -3.88 -8.57 5.61
N HIS A 86 -5.15 -8.75 5.92
CA HIS A 86 -5.70 -10.04 6.31
C HIS A 86 -6.64 -10.57 5.24
N PHE A 87 -6.38 -11.77 4.71
CA PHE A 87 -7.19 -12.45 3.70
C PHE A 87 -7.87 -13.65 4.34
N HIS A 88 -9.18 -13.73 4.18
CA HIS A 88 -9.91 -14.98 4.40
C HIS A 88 -10.39 -15.51 3.05
N PHE A 89 -10.13 -16.78 2.76
CA PHE A 89 -10.57 -17.46 1.54
C PHE A 89 -11.65 -18.49 1.89
N THR A 90 -12.88 -18.28 1.42
CA THR A 90 -13.96 -19.29 1.55
C THR A 90 -14.30 -19.86 0.18
N GLY A 91 -14.32 -21.20 0.06
CA GLY A 91 -14.77 -21.92 -1.13
C GLY A 91 -14.06 -21.54 -2.45
N GLY A 92 -12.85 -20.97 -2.36
CA GLY A 92 -12.07 -20.52 -3.51
C GLY A 92 -12.53 -19.21 -4.17
N VAL A 93 -13.39 -18.39 -3.53
CA VAL A 93 -13.98 -17.22 -4.22
C VAL A 93 -14.04 -15.92 -3.42
N VAL A 94 -14.10 -15.89 -2.10
CA VAL A 94 -14.21 -14.59 -1.39
C VAL A 94 -12.87 -14.24 -0.76
N GLN A 95 -12.23 -13.16 -1.21
CA GLN A 95 -11.09 -12.52 -0.56
C GLN A 95 -11.63 -11.35 0.25
N ASN A 96 -11.99 -11.58 1.52
CA ASN A 96 -12.22 -10.45 2.43
C ASN A 96 -10.84 -9.93 2.83
N MET A 97 -10.50 -8.74 2.37
CA MET A 97 -9.24 -8.08 2.67
C MET A 97 -9.50 -6.89 3.57
N ASN A 98 -8.97 -6.95 4.79
CA ASN A 98 -8.95 -5.80 5.68
C ASN A 98 -7.56 -5.19 5.63
N TYR A 99 -7.51 -3.87 5.44
CA TYR A 99 -6.31 -3.08 5.40
C TYR A 99 -6.36 -2.09 6.56
N THR A 100 -5.26 -1.92 7.27
CA THR A 100 -5.07 -0.73 8.11
C THR A 100 -3.79 -0.08 7.65
N ASP A 101 -3.93 1.14 7.14
CA ASP A 101 -2.84 1.97 6.65
C ASP A 101 -2.61 3.13 7.63
N HIS A 102 -1.34 3.39 7.93
CA HIS A 102 -0.87 4.54 8.67
C HIS A 102 0.24 5.20 7.88
N VAL A 103 -0.02 6.39 7.36
CA VAL A 103 0.97 7.20 6.68
C VAL A 103 1.46 8.30 7.62
N PHE A 104 2.77 8.49 7.71
CA PHE A 104 3.37 9.70 8.25
C PHE A 104 4.04 10.47 7.12
N ILE A 105 3.67 11.73 6.92
CA ILE A 105 4.23 12.58 5.88
C ILE A 105 5.11 13.64 6.53
N LYS A 106 6.30 13.84 5.99
CA LYS A 106 7.19 14.95 6.34
C LYS A 106 7.51 15.79 5.12
N LYS A 107 7.64 17.09 5.33
CA LYS A 107 8.23 18.05 4.39
C LYS A 107 9.47 18.65 5.05
N ASP A 108 10.64 18.48 4.45
CA ASP A 108 11.92 18.96 4.98
C ASP A 108 12.14 18.60 6.46
N ASN A 109 11.83 17.34 6.81
CA ASN A 109 11.84 16.78 8.17
C ASN A 109 10.76 17.31 9.15
N ILE A 110 9.85 18.18 8.72
CA ILE A 110 8.73 18.68 9.52
C ILE A 110 7.49 17.80 9.25
N PRO A 111 6.84 17.23 10.28
CA PRO A 111 5.61 16.46 10.10
C PRO A 111 4.50 17.30 9.46
N LEU A 112 3.94 16.82 8.35
CA LEU A 112 2.95 17.51 7.54
C LEU A 112 1.54 16.93 7.70
N GLY A 113 1.44 15.63 8.01
CA GLY A 113 0.15 15.01 8.24
C GLY A 113 0.22 13.52 8.49
N ILE A 114 -0.95 12.97 8.83
CA ILE A 114 -1.18 11.55 9.03
C ILE A 114 -2.38 11.11 8.19
N ILE A 115 -2.26 9.97 7.53
CA ILE A 115 -3.39 9.30 6.87
C ILE A 115 -3.66 8.00 7.63
N ARG A 116 -4.94 7.73 7.87
CA ARG A 116 -5.41 6.44 8.39
C ARG A 116 -6.55 5.96 7.55
N SER A 117 -6.42 4.76 7.01
CA SER A 117 -7.48 4.19 6.19
C SER A 117 -7.75 2.74 6.53
N ASN A 118 -9.03 2.38 6.48
CA ASN A 118 -9.51 1.01 6.60
C ASN A 118 -10.40 0.70 5.39
N TYR A 119 -10.08 -0.39 4.72
CA TYR A 119 -10.84 -0.87 3.56
C TYR A 119 -11.28 -2.30 3.79
N HIS A 120 -12.42 -2.62 3.20
CA HIS A 120 -12.88 -3.97 2.94
C HIS A 120 -12.95 -4.19 1.44
N ALA A 121 -12.17 -5.11 0.90
CA ALA A 121 -12.30 -5.51 -0.49
C ALA A 121 -12.91 -6.91 -0.60
N THR A 122 -13.67 -7.14 -1.67
CA THR A 122 -14.28 -8.41 -2.02
C THR A 122 -14.16 -8.65 -3.52
N TRP A 123 -13.59 -9.78 -3.93
CA TRP A 123 -13.68 -10.28 -5.30
C TRP A 123 -14.84 -11.27 -5.41
N ASN A 124 -15.79 -11.03 -6.31
CA ASN A 124 -16.87 -11.97 -6.63
C ASN A 124 -16.56 -12.66 -7.95
N LYS A 125 -16.06 -13.89 -7.89
CA LYS A 125 -15.71 -14.69 -9.09
C LYS A 125 -16.93 -14.99 -9.97
N GLY A 126 -18.11 -15.16 -9.38
CA GLY A 126 -19.33 -15.47 -10.13
C GLY A 126 -19.74 -14.35 -11.09
N THR A 127 -19.47 -13.10 -10.71
CA THR A 127 -19.73 -11.90 -11.53
C THR A 127 -18.47 -11.28 -12.12
N ASN A 128 -17.29 -11.82 -11.79
CA ASN A 128 -15.98 -11.24 -12.08
C ASN A 128 -15.85 -9.76 -11.62
N GLU A 129 -16.47 -9.45 -10.50
CA GLU A 129 -16.55 -8.10 -9.95
C GLU A 129 -15.57 -7.94 -8.79
N TYR A 130 -14.88 -6.79 -8.74
CA TYR A 130 -14.03 -6.42 -7.61
C TYR A 130 -14.61 -5.19 -6.93
N VAL A 131 -15.10 -5.38 -5.71
CA VAL A 131 -15.70 -4.34 -4.89
C VAL A 131 -14.71 -3.94 -3.82
N VAL A 132 -14.52 -2.64 -3.64
CA VAL A 132 -13.75 -2.06 -2.53
C VAL A 132 -14.66 -1.10 -1.80
N VAL A 133 -14.86 -1.35 -0.51
CA VAL A 133 -15.57 -0.49 0.42
C VAL A 133 -14.54 0.18 1.31
N VAL A 134 -14.61 1.50 1.40
CA VAL A 134 -13.80 2.28 2.34
C VAL A 134 -14.60 2.38 3.62
N ASP A 135 -14.18 1.70 4.68
CA ASP A 135 -14.87 1.74 5.98
C ASP A 135 -14.55 3.06 6.70
N ASN A 136 -13.29 3.47 6.63
CA ASN A 136 -12.83 4.73 7.22
C ASN A 136 -11.66 5.29 6.41
N TRP A 137 -11.66 6.60 6.19
CA TRP A 137 -10.53 7.33 5.61
C TRP A 137 -10.40 8.65 6.34
N VAL A 138 -9.30 8.82 7.06
CA VAL A 138 -8.96 10.04 7.79
C VAL A 138 -7.67 10.61 7.20
N VAL A 139 -7.72 11.89 6.82
CA VAL A 139 -6.53 12.67 6.44
C VAL A 139 -6.47 13.87 7.36
N ASP A 140 -5.44 13.90 8.19
CA ASP A 140 -5.15 15.03 9.08
C ASP A 140 -3.87 15.72 8.58
N CYS A 141 -4.04 16.81 7.83
CA CYS A 141 -2.93 17.70 7.46
C CYS A 141 -2.75 18.77 8.54
N PHE A 142 -1.53 18.93 9.04
CA PHE A 142 -1.22 19.79 10.20
C PHE A 142 -0.97 21.25 9.82
N ASP A 143 -0.39 21.49 8.64
CA ASP A 143 -0.34 22.83 8.05
C ASP A 143 -1.59 23.03 7.17
N LYS A 144 -2.46 23.96 7.58
CA LYS A 144 -3.55 24.49 6.77
C LYS A 144 -3.37 25.99 6.58
#